data_AF-A0A7C4FHK1-F1
#
_entry.id   AF-A0A7C4FHK1-F1
#
_cell.length_a   1.000
_cell.length_b   1.000
_cell.length_c   1.000
_cell.angle_alpha   90.00
_cell.angle_beta   90.00
_cell.angle_gamma   90.00
#
_symmetry.space_group_name_H-M   'P 1'
#
loop_
_entity.id
_entity.type
_entity.pdbx_description
1 polymer ?
#
loop_
_entity_poly.entity_id
_entity_poly.type
_entity_poly.pdbx_seq_one_letter_code
_entity_poly.pdbx_strand_id
1 'polypeptide(L)' 'MVVRIKLRMRSLKSGRDVLTSALVNSCFEAETPQLLIPRRLAAELGLWPPPEEATCRGWNCWWTC' A
#
# COMPACT_ATOMS: atom_id res chain seq x y z
N MET A 1 6.69 18.96 3.03
CA MET A 1 5.91 18.96 4.29
C MET A 1 5.39 17.54 4.52
N VAL A 2 5.26 17.09 5.77
CA VAL A 2 4.69 15.77 6.09
C VAL A 2 3.56 15.96 7.09
N VAL A 3 2.38 15.41 6.77
CA VAL A 3 1.18 15.51 7.61
C VAL A 3 0.85 14.14 8.15
N ARG A 4 0.70 14.04 9.48
CA ARG A 4 0.21 12.83 10.13
C ARG A 4 -1.31 12.84 10.14
N ILE A 5 -1.90 11.78 9.60
CA ILE A 5 -3.36 11.61 9.54
C ILE A 5 -3.76 10.30 10.22
N LYS A 6 -5.04 10.19 10.58
CA LYS A 6 -5.67 8.90 10.89
C LYS A 6 -6.37 8.41 9.62
N LEU A 7 -5.98 7.24 9.13
CA LEU A 7 -6.53 6.63 7.93
C LEU A 7 -7.33 5.39 8.33
N ARG A 8 -8.57 5.33 7.83
CA ARG A 8 -9.41 4.14 7.92
C ARG A 8 -9.37 3.42 6.58
N MET A 9 -8.95 2.17 6.57
CA MET A 9 -8.83 1.35 5.36
C MET A 9 -9.74 0.14 5.47
N ARG A 10 -10.51 -0.10 4.40
CA ARG A 10 -11.32 -1.31 4.26
C ARG A 10 -10.82 -2.13 3.10
N SER A 11 -10.41 -3.36 3.38
CA SER A 11 -10.05 -4.31 2.33
C SER A 11 -11.32 -4.85 1.68
N LEU A 12 -11.44 -4.66 0.37
CA LEU A 12 -12.55 -5.24 -0.40
C LEU A 12 -12.43 -6.77 -0.51
N LYS A 13 -11.21 -7.31 -0.45
CA LYS A 13 -10.95 -8.76 -0.56
C LYS A 13 -11.35 -9.52 0.71
N SER A 14 -11.02 -8.98 1.89
CA SER A 14 -11.22 -9.68 3.16
C SER A 14 -12.38 -9.11 4.00
N GLY A 15 -12.96 -7.97 3.61
CA GLY A 15 -13.98 -7.27 4.38
C GLY A 15 -13.47 -6.62 5.68
N ARG A 16 -12.16 -6.72 5.96
CA ARG A 16 -11.55 -6.20 7.20
C ARG A 16 -11.36 -4.69 7.14
N ASP A 17 -11.57 -4.04 8.27
CA ASP A 17 -11.48 -2.60 8.45
C ASP A 17 -10.42 -2.30 9.53
N VAL A 18 -9.45 -1.44 9.21
CA VAL A 18 -8.37 -1.06 10.14
C VAL A 18 -8.22 0.45 10.17
N LEU A 19 -8.15 1.00 11.38
CA LEU A 19 -7.81 2.39 11.64
C LEU A 19 -6.34 2.47 12.05
N THR A 20 -5.52 3.20 11.28
CA THR A 20 -4.09 3.36 11.56
C THR A 20 -3.63 4.80 11.34
N SER A 21 -2.50 5.17 11.95
CA SER A 21 -1.83 6.44 11.64
C SER A 21 -1.03 6.31 10.35
N ALA A 22 -1.18 7.27 9.44
CA ALA A 22 -0.40 7.36 8.21
C ALA A 22 0.32 8.70 8.12
N LEU A 23 1.40 8.72 7.33
CA LEU A 23 2.15 9.93 6.99
C LEU A 23 1.92 10.21 5.51
N VAL A 24 1.41 11.39 5.20
CA VAL A 24 1.26 11.86 3.83
C VAL A 24 2.49 12.69 3.48
N ASN A 25 3.22 12.25 2.45
CA ASN A 25 4.34 13.00 1.88
C ASN A 25 3.83 13.95 0.80
N SER A 26 4.35 15.18 0.78
CA SER A 26 4.05 16.16 -0.29
C SER A 26 5.09 16.18 -1.41
N CYS A 27 5.97 15.18 -1.47
CA CYS A 27 7.16 15.16 -2.35
C CYS A 27 7.13 13.99 -3.34
N PHE A 28 5.97 13.34 -3.48
CA PHE A 28 5.76 12.27 -4.43
C PHE A 28 4.41 12.49 -5.10
N GLU A 29 4.42 12.59 -6.42
CA GLU A 29 3.24 12.77 -7.25
C GLU A 29 3.18 11.62 -8.23
N ALA A 30 2.01 11.01 -8.33
CA ALA A 30 1.72 9.94 -9.28
C ALA A 30 0.30 10.13 -9.80
N GLU A 31 0.02 9.62 -11.00
CA GLU A 31 -1.31 9.70 -11.61
C GLU A 31 -2.39 9.10 -10.71
N THR A 32 -2.04 8.05 -9.96
CA THR A 32 -2.90 7.42 -8.95
C THR A 32 -2.28 7.56 -7.56
N PRO A 33 -3.10 7.79 -6.51
CA PRO A 33 -2.59 7.86 -5.14
C PRO A 33 -1.94 6.53 -4.75
N GLN A 34 -0.66 6.58 -4.38
CA GLN A 34 0.06 5.41 -3.90
C GLN A 34 0.02 5.33 -2.37
N LEU A 35 -0.17 4.11 -1.85
CA LEU A 35 -0.27 3.85 -0.43
C LEU A 35 0.69 2.74 -0.01
N LEU A 36 1.72 3.11 0.75
CA LEU A 36 2.67 2.16 1.32
C LEU A 36 2.11 1.63 2.66
N ILE A 37 1.88 0.32 2.73
CA ILE A 37 1.40 -0.35 3.93
C ILE A 37 2.48 -1.27 4.53
N PRO A 38 2.68 -1.28 5.86
CA PRO A 38 3.56 -2.25 6.49
C PRO A 38 3.12 -3.68 6.22
N ARG A 39 4.08 -4.60 6.03
CA ARG A 39 3.77 -6.00 5.67
C ARG A 39 2.85 -6.71 6.67
N ARG A 40 3.00 -6.43 7.97
CA ARG A 40 2.11 -7.00 9.01
C ARG A 40 0.66 -6.54 8.83
N LEU A 41 0.46 -5.25 8.55
CA LEU A 41 -0.86 -4.68 8.27
C LEU A 41 -1.45 -5.25 6.98
N ALA A 42 -0.63 -5.44 5.94
CA ALA A 42 -1.06 -6.06 4.69
C ALA A 42 -1.55 -7.51 4.90
N ALA A 43 -0.87 -8.28 5.76
CA ALA A 43 -1.30 -9.62 6.15
C ALA A 43 -2.61 -9.61 6.95
N GLU A 44 -2.76 -8.68 7.90
CA GLU A 44 -4.02 -8.49 8.63
C GLU A 44 -5.17 -8.12 7.69
N LEU A 45 -4.92 -7.33 6.64
CA LEU A 45 -5.92 -6.96 5.63
C LEU A 45 -6.16 -8.04 4.57
N GLY A 46 -5.43 -9.16 4.60
CA GLY A 46 -5.51 -10.22 3.59
C GLY A 46 -5.03 -9.79 2.20
N LEU A 47 -4.21 -8.74 2.13
CA LEU A 47 -3.57 -8.25 0.90
C LEU A 47 -2.21 -8.91 0.65
N TRP A 48 -1.69 -9.63 1.65
CA TRP A 48 -0.46 -10.40 1.58
C TRP A 48 -0.78 -11.91 1.68
N PRO A 49 -0.19 -12.78 0.85
CA PRO A 49 0.84 -12.54 -0.15
C PRO A 49 0.34 -11.75 -1.38
N PRO A 50 1.23 -11.01 -2.07
CA PRO A 50 0.85 -10.29 -3.28
C PRO A 50 0.42 -11.29 -4.36
N PRO A 51 -0.56 -10.94 -5.21
CA PRO A 51 -0.95 -11.79 -6.32
C PRO A 51 0.22 -11.91 -7.32
N GLU A 52 0.28 -13.01 -8.09
CA GLU A 52 1.43 -13.28 -8.98
C GLU A 52 1.68 -12.15 -9.99
N GLU A 53 0.63 -11.45 -10.42
CA GLU A 53 0.66 -10.26 -11.28
C GLU A 53 1.44 -9.08 -10.68
N ALA A 54 1.50 -8.97 -9.34
CA ALA A 54 2.22 -7.90 -8.65
C ALA A 54 3.71 -8.24 -8.47
N THR A 55 4.11 -9.48 -8.70
CA THR A 55 5.52 -9.88 -8.73
C THR A 55 6.06 -9.73 -10.14
N CYS A 56 6.98 -8.79 -10.33
CA CYS A 56 7.87 -8.83 -11.48
C CYS A 56 8.68 -10.14 -11.46
N ARG A 57 8.43 -11.05 -12.39
CA ARG A 57 9.34 -12.16 -12.70
C ARG A 57 10.16 -11.80 -13.94
N GLY A 58 11.47 -11.63 -13.78
CA GLY A 58 12.41 -11.38 -14.89
C GLY A 58 13.22 -10.08 -14.77
N TRP A 59 14.15 -9.90 -15.70
CA TRP A 59 15.15 -8.81 -15.74
C TRP A 59 14.54 -7.43 -16.06
N ASN A 60 13.22 -7.33 -16.18
CA ASN A 60 12.49 -6.18 -16.74
C ASN A 60 11.94 -5.24 -15.64
N CYS A 61 12.26 -5.46 -14.37
CA CYS A 61 11.71 -4.70 -13.25
C CYS A 61 12.56 -3.48 -12.86
N TRP A 62 12.91 -2.64 -13.83
CA TRP A 62 13.75 -1.44 -13.61
C TRP A 62 12.95 -0.16 -13.35
N TRP A 63 11.61 -0.20 -13.35
CA TRP A 63 10.79 1.01 -13.48
C TRP A 63 9.75 1.27 -12.38
N THR A 64 9.76 0.54 -11.25
CA THR A 64 8.77 0.77 -10.17
C THR A 64 9.33 0.82 -8.75
N CYS A 65 10.60 1.22 -8.58
CA CYS A 65 11.10 1.63 -7.27
C CYS A 65 11.03 3.16 -7.09
#